data_AF-A0A926B197-F1
#
_entry.id   AF-A0A926B197-F1
#
_cell.length_a   1.000
_cell.length_b   1.000
_cell.length_c   1.000
_cell.angle_alpha   90.00
_cell.angle_beta   90.00
_cell.angle_gamma   90.00
#
_symmetry.space_group_name_H-M   'P 1'
#
loop_
_entity.id
_entity.type
_entity.pdbx_description
1 polymer ?
#
loop_
_entity_poly.entity_id
_entity_poly.type
_entity_poly.pdbx_seq_one_letter_code
_entity_poly.pdbx_strand_id
1 'polypeptide(L)'
;MQQGHQQVITVRPARAQDAPMVAEILTEAFHPPVGLNQFAQPWIRASLGRELERRLARPSAHYRCLIALVDARIAGTVEVAIRGLPGTWWMPSFAVQRLLYVSNLAVGVSWRRL
;
A
#
# COMPACT_ATOMS: atom_id res chain seq x y z
N MET A 1 -31.90 7.95 20.14
CA MET A 1 -31.01 9.05 19.75
C MET A 1 -29.63 8.45 19.48
N GLN A 2 -29.30 8.12 18.22
CA GLN A 2 -27.98 7.58 17.87
C GLN A 2 -27.02 8.76 17.69
N GLN A 3 -26.15 8.99 18.67
CA GLN A 3 -25.05 9.93 18.52
C GLN A 3 -24.09 9.35 17.45
N GLY A 4 -24.04 10.00 16.29
CA GLY A 4 -23.09 9.64 15.25
C GLY A 4 -21.67 9.89 15.75
N HIS A 5 -20.92 8.83 16.04
CA HIS A 5 -19.49 8.93 16.26
C HIS A 5 -18.85 9.46 14.97
N GLN A 6 -18.40 10.71 14.98
CA GLN A 6 -17.70 11.29 13.84
C GLN A 6 -16.28 10.70 13.79
N GLN A 7 -16.08 9.73 12.91
CA GLN A 7 -14.78 9.10 12.71
C GLN A 7 -13.79 10.12 12.13
N VAL A 8 -12.61 10.20 12.72
CA VAL A 8 -11.55 11.07 12.21
C VAL A 8 -10.73 10.29 11.18
N ILE A 9 -10.80 10.72 9.92
CA ILE A 9 -10.07 10.12 8.81
C ILE A 9 -8.86 10.98 8.47
N THR A 10 -7.67 10.40 8.44
CA THR A 10 -6.43 11.09 8.07
C THR A 10 -5.64 10.26 7.06
N VAL A 11 -5.06 10.91 6.05
CA VAL A 11 -4.13 10.27 5.11
C VAL A 11 -2.74 10.86 5.30
N ARG A 12 -1.72 10.01 5.40
CA ARG A 12 -0.33 10.45 5.52
C ARG A 12 0.64 9.49 4.84
N PRO A 13 1.88 9.92 4.52
CA PRO A 13 2.94 9.01 4.15
C PRO A 13 3.18 7.95 5.24
N ALA A 14 3.39 6.71 4.81
CA ALA A 14 3.80 5.63 5.68
C ALA A 14 5.24 5.88 6.19
N ARG A 15 5.48 5.50 7.44
CA ARG A 15 6.79 5.51 8.10
C ARG A 15 7.25 4.05 8.25
N ALA A 16 8.55 3.84 8.47
CA ALA A 16 9.10 2.49 8.65
C ALA A 16 8.35 1.67 9.73
N GLN A 17 7.95 2.32 10.83
CA GLN A 17 7.13 1.71 11.90
C GLN A 17 5.75 1.21 11.46
N ASP A 18 5.20 1.72 10.35
CA ASP A 18 3.90 1.29 9.83
C ASP A 18 4.03 0.02 8.96
N ALA A 19 5.25 -0.36 8.57
CA ALA A 19 5.52 -1.47 7.64
C ALA A 19 4.88 -2.81 8.06
N PRO A 20 4.90 -3.23 9.34
CA PRO A 20 4.26 -4.49 9.74
C PRO A 20 2.75 -4.51 9.49
N MET A 21 2.06 -3.41 9.80
CA MET A 21 0.60 -3.30 9.63
C MET A 21 0.22 -3.14 8.14
N VAL A 22 1.02 -2.39 7.37
CA VAL A 22 0.85 -2.31 5.91
C VAL A 22 1.03 -3.68 5.27
N ALA A 23 2.05 -4.44 5.67
CA ALA A 23 2.29 -5.80 5.18
C ALA A 23 1.14 -6.75 5.53
N GLU A 24 0.58 -6.64 6.73
CA GLU A 24 -0.61 -7.38 7.14
C GLU A 24 -1.80 -7.11 6.21
N ILE A 25 -2.15 -5.83 5.99
CA ILE A 25 -3.26 -5.44 5.11
C ILE A 25 -3.04 -5.94 3.67
N LEU A 26 -1.82 -5.78 3.13
CA LEU A 26 -1.50 -6.26 1.78
C LEU A 26 -1.55 -7.79 1.67
N THR A 27 -1.05 -8.49 2.70
CA THR A 27 -1.08 -9.95 2.73
C THR A 27 -2.52 -10.46 2.79
N GLU A 28 -3.36 -9.87 3.64
CA GLU A 28 -4.78 -10.25 3.73
C GLU A 28 -5.53 -9.95 2.43
N ALA A 29 -5.22 -8.82 1.78
CA ALA A 29 -5.91 -8.40 0.55
C ALA A 29 -5.52 -9.20 -0.69
N PHE A 30 -4.23 -9.52 -0.87
CA PHE A 30 -3.72 -10.16 -2.09
C PHE A 30 -3.39 -11.65 -1.91
N HIS A 31 -3.22 -12.11 -0.68
CA HIS A 31 -2.91 -13.50 -0.33
C HIS A 31 -3.86 -14.00 0.77
N PRO A 32 -5.18 -14.05 0.49
CA PRO A 32 -6.14 -14.51 1.48
C PRO A 32 -5.78 -15.94 1.95
N PRO A 33 -5.91 -16.24 3.26
CA PRO A 33 -5.50 -17.50 3.84
C PRO A 33 -6.50 -18.61 3.48
N VAL A 34 -6.50 -19.05 2.23
CA VAL A 34 -7.37 -20.11 1.72
C VAL A 34 -6.52 -21.31 1.31
N GLY A 35 -6.85 -22.49 1.83
CA GLY A 35 -6.14 -23.74 1.52
C GLY A 35 -4.67 -23.69 1.93
N LEU A 36 -3.76 -24.14 1.06
CA LEU A 36 -2.32 -24.20 1.35
C LEU A 36 -1.67 -22.83 1.60
N ASN A 37 -2.28 -21.73 1.15
CA ASN A 37 -1.77 -20.37 1.36
C ASN A 37 -1.79 -19.95 2.85
N GLN A 38 -2.61 -20.60 3.68
CA GLN A 38 -2.65 -20.32 5.12
C GLN A 38 -1.29 -20.61 5.79
N PHE A 39 -0.59 -21.63 5.32
CA PHE A 39 0.74 -21.96 5.82
C PHE A 39 1.75 -20.93 5.31
N ALA A 40 1.70 -20.54 4.03
CA ALA A 40 2.62 -19.59 3.42
C ALA A 40 2.53 -18.16 4.01
N GLN A 41 1.36 -17.79 4.54
CA GLN A 41 1.01 -16.43 4.96
C GLN A 41 2.02 -15.74 5.92
N PRO A 42 2.46 -16.35 7.04
CA PRO A 42 3.46 -15.73 7.92
C PRO A 42 4.76 -15.39 7.20
N TRP A 43 5.23 -16.25 6.30
CA TRP A 43 6.44 -15.98 5.52
C TRP A 43 6.24 -14.85 4.50
N ILE A 44 5.09 -14.82 3.83
CA ILE A 44 4.71 -13.72 2.91
C ILE A 44 4.68 -12.40 3.67
N ARG A 45 3.98 -12.34 4.81
CA ARG A 45 3.86 -11.15 5.66
C ARG A 45 5.23 -10.67 6.14
N ALA A 46 6.08 -11.58 6.63
CA ALA A 46 7.42 -11.23 7.11
C ALA A 46 8.36 -10.75 6.00
N SER A 47 8.23 -11.30 4.79
CA SER A 47 8.99 -10.86 3.62
C SER A 47 8.58 -9.45 3.19
N LEU A 48 7.27 -9.22 3.01
CA LEU A 48 6.68 -7.92 2.68
C LEU A 48 7.02 -6.85 3.71
N GLY A 49 6.89 -7.17 5.01
CA GLY A 49 7.18 -6.24 6.10
C GLY A 49 8.62 -5.72 6.05
N ARG A 50 9.61 -6.62 5.91
CA ARG A 50 11.02 -6.23 5.82
C ARG A 50 11.32 -5.44 4.55
N GLU A 51 10.69 -5.80 3.43
CA GLU A 51 10.87 -5.06 2.18
C GLU A 51 10.28 -3.64 2.26
N LEU A 52 9.07 -3.50 2.82
CA LEU A 52 8.44 -2.22 3.07
C LEU A 52 9.27 -1.37 4.04
N GLU A 53 9.75 -1.94 5.13
CA GLU A 53 10.59 -1.24 6.10
C GLU A 53 11.83 -0.65 5.42
N ARG A 54 12.53 -1.44 4.60
CA ARG A 54 13.69 -0.96 3.81
C ARG A 54 13.32 0.17 2.86
N ARG A 55 12.19 0.05 2.14
CA ARG A 55 11.72 1.07 1.19
C ARG A 55 11.31 2.37 1.88
N LEU A 56 10.63 2.27 3.02
CA LEU A 56 10.15 3.41 3.79
C LEU A 56 11.29 4.12 4.53
N ALA A 57 12.32 3.39 4.95
CA ALA A 57 13.54 3.96 5.52
C ALA A 57 14.39 4.71 4.47
N ARG A 58 14.24 4.39 3.18
CA ARG A 58 14.97 5.02 2.07
C ARG A 58 14.00 5.59 1.02
N PRO A 59 13.31 6.70 1.33
CA PRO A 59 12.30 7.26 0.45
C PRO A 59 12.90 7.69 -0.88
N SER A 60 12.42 7.11 -1.98
CA SER A 60 12.74 7.58 -3.33
C SER A 60 11.91 8.82 -3.69
N ALA A 61 12.43 9.67 -4.57
CA ALA A 61 11.69 10.80 -5.14
C ALA A 61 10.50 10.35 -6.02
N HIS A 62 10.53 9.11 -6.51
CA HIS A 62 9.54 8.57 -7.45
C HIS A 62 8.66 7.47 -6.84
N TYR A 63 8.67 7.30 -5.52
CA TYR A 63 7.85 6.32 -4.82
C TYR A 63 7.32 6.89 -3.50
N ARG A 64 6.04 6.63 -3.24
CA ARG A 64 5.39 6.94 -1.97
C ARG A 64 4.42 5.82 -1.60
N CYS A 65 4.44 5.45 -0.33
CA CYS A 65 3.38 4.67 0.28
C CYS A 65 2.55 5.62 1.16
N LEU A 66 1.25 5.68 0.93
CA LEU A 66 0.31 6.45 1.73
C LEU A 66 -0.56 5.48 2.52
N ILE A 67 -0.89 5.86 3.74
CA ILE A 67 -1.82 5.12 4.58
C ILE A 67 -3.00 6.00 4.96
N ALA A 68 -4.17 5.37 5.03
CA ALA A 68 -5.36 5.96 5.62
C ALA A 68 -5.50 5.48 7.06
N LEU A 69 -5.74 6.40 7.98
CA LEU A 69 -6.06 6.14 9.37
C LEU A 69 -7.50 6.51 9.66
N VAL A 70 -8.20 5.66 10.40
CA VAL A 70 -9.49 5.94 11.02
C VAL A 70 -9.32 5.82 12.51
N ASP A 71 -9.54 6.91 13.25
CA ASP A 71 -9.34 6.98 14.70
C ASP A 71 -7.96 6.45 15.13
N ALA A 72 -6.91 6.91 14.43
CA ALA A 72 -5.50 6.51 14.58
C ALA A 72 -5.15 5.05 14.24
N ARG A 73 -6.10 4.25 13.74
CA ARG A 73 -5.85 2.88 13.27
C ARG A 73 -5.70 2.85 11.75
N ILE A 74 -4.71 2.12 11.25
CA ILE A 74 -4.51 1.99 9.80
C ILE A 74 -5.69 1.20 9.21
N ALA A 75 -6.40 1.84 8.28
CA ALA A 75 -7.56 1.27 7.60
C ALA A 75 -7.23 0.81 6.18
N GLY A 76 -6.23 1.41 5.55
CA GLY A 76 -5.83 1.07 4.19
C GLY A 76 -4.50 1.68 3.80
N THR A 77 -4.01 1.25 2.64
CA THR A 77 -2.70 1.61 2.11
C THR A 77 -2.74 1.73 0.60
N VAL A 78 -1.93 2.62 0.05
CA VAL A 78 -1.67 2.72 -1.38
C VAL A 78 -0.19 2.99 -1.66
N GLU A 79 0.43 2.17 -2.49
CA GLU A 79 1.76 2.39 -3.04
C GLU A 79 1.63 3.02 -4.43
N VAL A 80 2.24 4.20 -4.59
CA VAL A 80 2.29 4.94 -5.84
C VAL A 80 3.73 5.20 -6.25
N ALA A 81 3.97 5.17 -7.56
CA ALA A 81 5.26 5.48 -8.13
C ALA A 81 5.13 6.27 -9.43
N ILE A 82 6.11 7.11 -9.73
CA ILE A 82 6.24 7.72 -11.05
C ILE A 82 6.99 6.71 -11.93
N ARG A 83 6.37 6.30 -13.05
CA ARG A 83 6.97 5.40 -14.03
C ARG A 83 7.04 6.10 -15.37
N GLY A 84 8.20 6.03 -16.02
CA GLY A 84 8.30 6.37 -17.43
C GLY A 84 7.76 5.20 -18.25
N LEU A 85 6.95 5.48 -19.27
CA LEU A 85 6.68 4.47 -20.28
C LEU A 85 8.00 4.11 -20.98
N PRO A 86 8.29 2.81 -21.22
CA PRO A 86 9.45 2.43 -22.01
C PRO A 86 9.37 3.17 -23.35
N GLY A 87 10.45 3.85 -23.72
CA GLY A 87 10.51 4.55 -25.00
C GLY A 87 10.32 3.52 -26.11
N THR A 88 9.13 3.48 -26.70
CA THR A 88 8.91 2.66 -27.88
C THR A 88 9.81 3.22 -28.98
N TRP A 89 10.54 2.37 -29.68
CA TRP A 89 11.53 2.73 -30.71
C TRP A 89 11.03 3.68 -31.81
N TRP A 90 9.70 3.82 -31.97
CA TRP A 90 9.05 4.71 -32.93
C TRP A 90 8.53 6.03 -32.33
N MET A 91 8.65 6.24 -31.01
CA MET A 91 8.21 7.47 -30.33
C MET A 91 9.37 8.46 -30.13
N PRO A 92 9.17 9.76 -30.38
CA PRO A 92 10.22 10.76 -30.17
C PRO A 92 10.64 10.87 -28.71
N SER A 93 11.92 11.14 -28.44
CA SER A 93 12.49 11.21 -27.09
C SER A 93 11.88 12.29 -26.17
N PHE A 94 11.18 13.27 -26.73
CA PHE A 94 10.42 14.28 -25.98
C PHE A 94 9.04 13.79 -25.51
N ALA A 95 8.60 12.61 -25.95
CA ALA A 95 7.33 11.99 -25.58
C ALA A 95 7.43 11.02 -24.39
N VAL A 96 8.52 11.05 -23.61
CA VAL A 96 8.63 10.22 -22.39
C VAL A 96 7.61 10.71 -21.36
N GLN A 97 6.44 10.10 -21.39
CA GLN A 97 5.39 10.37 -20.44
C GLN A 97 5.75 9.72 -19.09
N ARG A 98 5.89 10.57 -18.08
CA ARG A 98 5.94 10.15 -16.68
C ARG A 98 4.51 10.01 -16.18
N LEU A 99 4.11 8.79 -15.84
CA LEU A 99 2.77 8.48 -15.35
C LEU A 99 2.83 8.15 -13.86
N LEU A 100 1.79 8.57 -13.14
CA LEU A 100 1.54 8.08 -11.79
C LEU A 100 0.97 6.66 -11.89
N TYR A 101 1.69 5.71 -11.31
CA TYR A 101 1.34 4.30 -11.29
C TYR A 101 0.98 3.88 -9.87
N VAL A 102 -0.18 3.22 -9.71
CA VAL A 102 -0.60 2.60 -8.44
C VAL A 102 -0.22 1.13 -8.50
N SER A 103 0.70 0.69 -7.63
CA SER A 103 1.17 -0.70 -7.63
C SER A 103 0.39 -1.61 -6.69
N ASN A 104 0.09 -1.11 -5.48
CA ASN A 104 -0.59 -1.88 -4.44
C ASN A 104 -1.62 -0.97 -3.76
N LEU A 105 -2.90 -1.31 -3.85
CA LEU A 105 -3.99 -0.60 -3.17
C LEU A 105 -4.80 -1.63 -2.37
N ALA A 106 -4.89 -1.44 -1.07
CA ALA A 106 -5.62 -2.35 -0.20
C ALA A 106 -6.30 -1.61 0.96
N VAL A 107 -7.48 -2.09 1.31
CA VAL A 107 -8.23 -1.68 2.51
C VAL A 107 -8.37 -2.91 3.41
N GLY A 108 -8.10 -2.76 4.70
CA GLY A 108 -8.27 -3.83 5.69
C GLY A 108 -9.72 -4.31 5.70
N VAL A 109 -9.93 -5.62 5.86
CA VAL A 109 -11.26 -6.24 5.68
C VAL A 109 -12.31 -5.61 6.60
N SER A 110 -11.95 -5.29 7.84
CA SER A 110 -12.86 -4.66 8.83
C SER A 110 -13.32 -3.24 8.48
N TRP A 111 -12.70 -2.60 7.47
CA TRP A 111 -13.02 -1.23 7.04
C TRP A 111 -13.73 -1.17 5.69
N ARG A 112 -14.00 -2.33 5.08
CA ARG A 112 -14.75 -2.42 3.82
C ARG A 112 -16.24 -2.34 4.13
N ARG A 113 -16.98 -1.58 3.33
CA ARG A 113 -18.45 -1.65 3.34
C ARG A 113 -18.84 -2.93 2.59
N LEU A 114 -19.62 -3.79 3.24
CA LEU A 114 -20.24 -4.98 2.64
C LEU A 114 -21.55 -4.59 1.95
#